data_AF-A0AAW7WKK9-F1
#
_entry.id   AF-A0AAW7WKK9-F1
#
_cell.length_a   1.000
_cell.length_b   1.000
_cell.length_c   1.000
_cell.angle_alpha   90.00
_cell.angle_beta   90.00
_cell.angle_gamma   90.00
#
_symmetry.space_group_name_H-M   'P 1'
#
loop_
_entity.id
_entity.type
_entity.pdbx_description
1 polymer ?
#
loop_
_entity_poly.entity_id
_entity_poly.type
_entity_poly.pdbx_seq_one_letter_code
_entity_poly.pdbx_strand_id
1 'polypeptide(L)'
;MYRRFLNNADYLGIITPEALAQLTRGNGDRFIQAEEAAEMSVVEYLSENYEVEKELAKGKYIADYDRRITYPVGVHIYFEGQIHEVIRSISGCRKPATISYWEECIDAGIDAGQIAGYSQFNTYYPGDKVNCNGVVYTCLAENGCKFDDIRIPMVGGWSEAATERWQPVEYPLWTVVEFEDAFYTLMTLEGFDNNIDPLTSDCWGAIADYDAEYNDYELSEHEYVVFDGRVFYPETDVNADTPQAGWNLSPHDPRNYNLKKHMVRLALYELTKLIAPNNVSVVRMRDYEDSMKWLNDAAKLRLNPQIPRKLDETKKPVTDWQLATFQTEYDPYRNPWMV
;
A
#
# COMPACT_ATOMS: atom_id res chain seq x y z
N MET A 1 2.38 16.26 -2.28
CA MET A 1 1.94 16.32 -0.88
C MET A 1 2.94 15.56 -0.04
N TYR A 2 3.49 16.15 1.02
CA TYR A 2 4.48 15.50 1.89
C TYR A 2 3.84 14.32 2.64
N ARG A 3 4.50 13.16 2.64
CA ARG A 3 4.10 11.99 3.44
C ARG A 3 4.95 11.96 4.70
N ARG A 4 4.30 11.92 5.86
CA ARG A 4 4.96 11.87 7.16
C ARG A 4 5.67 10.54 7.35
N PHE A 5 6.89 10.58 7.86
CA PHE A 5 7.60 9.37 8.30
C PHE A 5 7.24 9.01 9.74
N LEU A 6 7.04 10.04 10.58
CA LEU A 6 6.65 9.86 11.97
C LEU A 6 5.13 9.80 12.10
N ASN A 7 4.68 9.04 13.08
CA ASN A 7 3.28 9.03 13.49
C ASN A 7 3.13 9.69 14.87
N ASN A 8 1.89 9.91 15.29
CA ASN A 8 1.63 10.61 16.55
C ASN A 8 2.17 9.83 17.76
N ALA A 9 2.18 8.49 17.73
CA ALA A 9 2.71 7.67 18.81
C ALA A 9 4.21 7.89 19.04
N ASP A 10 4.97 8.20 17.97
CA ASP A 10 6.40 8.51 18.10
C ASP A 10 6.62 9.77 18.95
N TYR A 11 5.79 10.80 18.78
CA TYR A 11 5.84 12.01 19.60
C TYR A 11 5.43 11.73 21.05
N LEU A 12 4.39 10.92 21.23
CA LEU A 12 3.88 10.55 22.57
C LEU A 12 4.89 9.75 23.40
N GLY A 13 5.89 9.13 22.76
CA GLY A 13 7.03 8.52 23.46
C GLY A 13 7.97 9.51 24.14
N ILE A 14 7.86 10.82 23.85
CA ILE A 14 8.77 11.87 24.35
C ILE A 14 8.00 12.98 25.09
N ILE A 15 6.78 13.31 24.65
CA ILE A 15 5.98 14.39 25.21
C ILE A 15 4.56 13.91 25.52
N THR A 16 3.96 14.45 26.58
CA THR A 16 2.58 14.14 26.98
C THR A 16 1.57 14.58 25.90
N PRO A 17 0.43 13.89 25.74
CA PRO A 17 -0.63 14.27 24.79
C PRO A 17 -1.09 15.72 24.92
N GLU A 18 -1.23 16.23 26.15
CA GLU A 18 -1.71 17.58 26.43
C GLU A 18 -0.74 18.64 25.90
N ALA A 19 0.54 18.46 26.19
CA ALA A 19 1.59 19.36 25.72
C ALA A 19 1.77 19.27 24.20
N LEU A 20 1.62 18.09 23.59
CA LEU A 20 1.64 17.94 22.14
C LEU A 20 0.48 18.69 21.47
N ALA A 21 -0.73 18.56 22.03
CA ALA A 21 -1.92 19.27 21.55
C ALA A 21 -1.77 20.80 21.70
N GLN A 22 -1.15 21.27 22.78
CA GLN A 22 -0.83 22.69 22.95
C GLN A 22 0.16 23.20 21.89
N LEU A 23 1.15 22.39 21.52
CA LEU A 23 2.09 22.77 20.46
C LEU A 23 1.37 22.90 19.12
N THR A 24 0.58 21.89 18.76
CA THR A 24 -0.09 21.88 17.44
C THR A 24 -1.25 22.86 17.38
N ARG A 25 -1.85 23.23 18.53
CA ARG A 25 -3.10 24.00 18.62
C ARG A 25 -4.20 23.42 17.72
N GLY A 26 -4.22 22.10 17.57
CA GLY A 26 -5.16 21.40 16.67
C GLY A 26 -4.85 21.52 15.18
N ASN A 27 -3.76 22.17 14.77
CA ASN A 27 -3.37 22.28 13.37
C ASN A 27 -2.37 21.18 12.99
N GLY A 28 -2.85 20.19 12.23
CA GLY A 28 -2.05 19.07 11.73
C GLY A 28 -0.93 19.48 10.76
N ASP A 29 -1.09 20.56 10.00
CA ASP A 29 -0.09 21.03 9.02
C ASP A 29 1.23 21.43 9.68
N ARG A 30 1.20 21.77 10.98
CA ARG A 30 2.42 22.07 11.74
C ARG A 30 3.34 20.87 11.88
N PHE A 31 2.77 19.66 12.00
CA PHE A 31 3.60 18.44 11.98
C PHE A 31 4.30 18.28 10.65
N ILE A 32 3.59 18.51 9.55
CA ILE A 32 4.14 18.40 8.21
C ILE A 32 5.34 19.34 8.03
N GLN A 33 5.17 20.62 8.38
CA GLN A 33 6.24 21.63 8.27
C GLN A 33 7.46 21.27 9.11
N ALA A 34 7.25 20.83 10.36
CA ALA A 34 8.34 20.51 11.26
C ALA A 34 9.07 19.21 10.88
N GLU A 35 8.33 18.19 10.41
CA GLU A 35 8.92 16.94 9.91
C GLU A 35 9.69 17.18 8.61
N GLU A 36 9.20 18.02 7.71
CA GLU A 36 9.89 18.38 6.47
C GLU A 36 11.23 19.08 6.76
N ALA A 37 11.24 20.02 7.72
CA ALA A 37 12.47 20.69 8.16
C ALA A 37 13.46 19.72 8.84
N ALA A 38 12.96 18.81 9.68
CA ALA A 38 13.76 17.79 10.34
C ALA A 38 14.34 16.79 9.34
N GLU A 39 13.54 16.34 8.38
CA GLU A 39 13.96 15.43 7.32
C GLU A 39 15.00 16.06 6.42
N MET A 40 14.82 17.32 6.02
CA MET A 40 15.82 18.05 5.23
C MET A 40 17.19 18.05 5.92
N SER A 41 17.21 18.27 7.25
CA SER A 41 18.44 18.21 8.05
C SER A 41 19.05 16.80 8.04
N VAL A 42 18.23 15.75 8.14
CA VAL A 42 18.70 14.35 8.09
C VAL A 42 19.26 14.00 6.72
N VAL A 43 18.57 14.37 5.64
CA VAL A 43 18.96 14.08 4.26
C VAL A 43 20.24 14.84 3.90
N GLU A 44 20.36 16.11 4.26
CA GLU A 44 21.56 16.93 4.01
C GLU A 44 22.83 16.29 4.60
N TYR A 45 22.76 15.76 5.82
CA TYR A 45 23.91 15.16 6.48
C TYR A 45 24.22 13.72 6.02
N LEU A 46 23.21 12.93 5.69
CA LEU A 46 23.39 11.48 5.49
C LEU A 46 23.35 11.04 4.03
N SER A 47 22.79 11.84 3.12
CA SER A 47 22.58 11.45 1.72
C SER A 47 23.87 11.21 0.95
N GLU A 48 25.01 11.77 1.36
CA GLU A 48 26.29 11.52 0.68
C GLU A 48 26.74 10.06 0.83
N ASN A 49 26.68 9.53 2.05
CA ASN A 49 27.25 8.22 2.39
C ASN A 49 26.20 7.10 2.49
N TYR A 50 24.92 7.44 2.68
CA TYR A 50 23.85 6.50 3.04
C TYR A 50 22.64 6.61 2.11
N GLU A 51 21.91 5.50 1.96
CA GLU A 51 20.63 5.45 1.25
C GLU A 51 19.46 5.95 2.13
N VAL A 52 19.64 7.11 2.76
CA VAL A 52 18.72 7.65 3.77
C VAL A 52 17.31 7.90 3.23
N GLU A 53 17.18 8.34 1.98
CA GLU A 53 15.88 8.58 1.34
C GLU A 53 15.11 7.27 1.13
N LYS A 54 15.79 6.18 0.76
CA LYS A 54 15.17 4.85 0.67
C LYS A 54 14.71 4.36 2.04
N GLU A 55 15.49 4.63 3.08
CA GLU A 55 15.14 4.24 4.45
C GLU A 55 13.95 5.04 5.00
N LEU A 56 13.88 6.33 4.67
CA LEU A 56 12.71 7.17 4.96
C LEU A 56 11.48 6.71 4.16
N ALA A 57 11.64 6.31 2.91
CA ALA A 57 10.55 5.80 2.08
C ALA A 57 9.85 4.60 2.75
N LYS A 58 10.59 3.67 3.37
CA LYS A 58 9.99 2.53 4.10
C LYS A 58 8.91 2.94 5.10
N GLY A 59 9.11 4.04 5.82
CA GLY A 59 8.11 4.56 6.77
C GLY A 59 7.02 5.40 6.12
N LYS A 60 7.37 6.22 5.13
CA LYS A 60 6.44 7.13 4.45
C LYS A 60 5.39 6.45 3.58
N TYR A 61 5.68 5.24 3.13
CA TYR A 61 4.81 4.46 2.24
C TYR A 61 4.00 3.38 2.98
N ILE A 62 4.06 3.34 4.32
CA ILE A 62 3.13 2.53 5.11
C ILE A 62 1.74 3.16 5.02
N ALA A 63 0.78 2.42 4.48
CA ALA A 63 -0.60 2.86 4.32
C ALA A 63 -1.52 2.17 5.35
N ASP A 64 -2.67 2.77 5.63
CA ASP A 64 -3.75 2.11 6.36
C ASP A 64 -4.26 0.87 5.59
N TYR A 65 -4.73 -0.11 6.35
CA TYR A 65 -5.41 -1.26 5.79
C TYR A 65 -6.65 -0.81 5.01
N ASP A 66 -6.76 -1.32 3.79
CA ASP A 66 -7.84 -1.08 2.86
C ASP A 66 -8.28 -2.43 2.28
N ARG A 67 -9.54 -2.79 2.49
CA ARG A 67 -10.11 -4.08 2.06
C ARG A 67 -10.06 -4.29 0.54
N ARG A 68 -9.86 -3.23 -0.25
CA ARG A 68 -9.73 -3.30 -1.72
C ARG A 68 -8.35 -3.71 -2.17
N ILE A 69 -7.35 -3.65 -1.29
CA ILE A 69 -5.95 -3.91 -1.62
C ILE A 69 -5.56 -5.32 -1.18
N THR A 70 -4.85 -6.02 -2.06
CA THR A 70 -4.22 -7.30 -1.74
C THR A 70 -2.82 -7.07 -1.18
N TYR A 71 -2.54 -7.58 0.02
CA TYR A 71 -1.27 -7.40 0.71
C TYR A 71 -0.45 -8.71 0.71
N PRO A 72 0.72 -8.74 0.01
CA PRO A 72 1.62 -9.89 0.05
C PRO A 72 2.42 -9.96 1.35
N VAL A 73 3.05 -11.10 1.62
CA VAL A 73 3.90 -11.29 2.81
C VAL A 73 5.10 -10.33 2.78
N GLY A 74 5.43 -9.76 3.95
CA GLY A 74 6.57 -8.88 4.17
C GLY A 74 6.28 -7.38 4.03
N VAL A 75 5.07 -7.00 3.63
CA VAL A 75 4.67 -5.57 3.59
C VAL A 75 4.23 -5.09 4.96
N HIS A 76 4.28 -3.77 5.19
CA HIS A 76 3.85 -3.13 6.44
C HIS A 76 2.63 -2.25 6.20
N ILE A 77 1.65 -2.34 7.10
CA ILE A 77 0.40 -1.57 7.05
C ILE A 77 0.07 -1.01 8.43
N TYR A 78 -0.70 0.08 8.46
CA TYR A 78 -1.40 0.51 9.66
C TYR A 78 -2.68 -0.30 9.81
N PHE A 79 -2.82 -0.97 10.95
CA PHE A 79 -4.02 -1.70 11.35
C PHE A 79 -4.32 -1.35 12.82
N GLU A 80 -5.53 -0.86 13.09
CA GLU A 80 -5.94 -0.36 14.42
C GLU A 80 -4.97 0.69 15.02
N GLY A 81 -4.40 1.55 14.16
CA GLY A 81 -3.48 2.60 14.57
C GLY A 81 -2.06 2.12 14.90
N GLN A 82 -1.73 0.85 14.68
CA GLN A 82 -0.40 0.28 14.88
C GLN A 82 0.19 -0.28 13.58
N ILE A 83 1.51 -0.22 13.46
CA ILE A 83 2.22 -0.78 12.31
C ILE A 83 2.37 -2.28 12.50
N HIS A 84 1.87 -3.03 11.52
CA HIS A 84 1.99 -4.48 11.45
C HIS A 84 2.72 -4.90 10.18
N GLU A 85 3.52 -5.96 10.29
CA GLU A 85 4.01 -6.73 9.14
C GLU A 85 2.98 -7.79 8.76
N VAL A 86 2.76 -7.94 7.46
CA VAL A 86 1.94 -9.00 6.88
C VAL A 86 2.78 -10.28 6.84
N ILE A 87 2.45 -11.25 7.69
CA ILE A 87 3.12 -12.56 7.77
C ILE A 87 2.40 -13.65 6.97
N ARG A 88 1.14 -13.42 6.60
CA ARG A 88 0.37 -14.23 5.63
C ARG A 88 -0.41 -13.28 4.74
N SER A 89 -0.50 -13.60 3.45
CA SER A 89 -1.20 -12.77 2.48
C SER A 89 -2.62 -12.45 2.94
N ILE A 90 -3.07 -11.24 2.63
CA ILE A 90 -4.43 -10.76 2.87
C ILE A 90 -4.98 -10.36 1.51
N SER A 91 -5.99 -11.07 1.05
CA SER A 91 -6.65 -10.83 -0.23
C SER A 91 -7.60 -9.63 -0.11
N GLY A 92 -7.56 -8.76 -1.11
CA GLY A 92 -8.54 -7.68 -1.24
C GLY A 92 -9.81 -8.15 -1.96
N CYS A 93 -10.91 -7.43 -1.77
CA CYS A 93 -12.16 -7.70 -2.47
C CYS A 93 -12.02 -7.45 -3.98
N ARG A 94 -12.73 -8.24 -4.78
CA ARG A 94 -12.73 -8.14 -6.25
C ARG A 94 -14.07 -7.62 -6.73
N LYS A 95 -14.04 -6.64 -7.64
CA LYS A 95 -15.25 -6.09 -8.29
C LYS A 95 -15.54 -6.82 -9.61
N PRO A 96 -16.81 -7.02 -10.00
CA PRO A 96 -17.14 -7.50 -11.34
C PRO A 96 -16.62 -6.56 -12.43
N ALA A 97 -16.47 -7.05 -13.66
CA ALA A 97 -15.94 -6.28 -14.79
C ALA A 97 -16.73 -6.56 -16.06
N THR A 98 -17.26 -5.51 -16.70
CA THR A 98 -17.98 -5.61 -17.99
C THR A 98 -17.06 -5.43 -19.21
N ILE A 99 -15.81 -5.02 -18.97
CA ILE A 99 -14.79 -4.73 -19.98
C ILE A 99 -13.42 -5.25 -19.55
N SER A 100 -12.52 -5.39 -20.52
CA SER A 100 -11.10 -5.67 -20.28
C SER A 100 -10.36 -4.39 -19.92
N TYR A 101 -9.62 -4.41 -18.81
CA TYR A 101 -8.82 -3.26 -18.33
C TYR A 101 -7.36 -3.34 -18.75
N TRP A 102 -6.84 -4.54 -18.99
CA TRP A 102 -5.44 -4.80 -19.27
C TRP A 102 -5.32 -5.76 -20.43
N GLU A 103 -4.35 -5.50 -21.30
CA GLU A 103 -3.95 -6.38 -22.39
C GLU A 103 -2.45 -6.63 -22.34
N GLU A 104 -2.02 -7.88 -22.54
CA GLU A 104 -0.61 -8.22 -22.62
C GLU A 104 0.04 -7.57 -23.86
N CYS A 105 1.17 -6.91 -23.65
CA CYS A 105 1.92 -6.26 -24.71
C CYS A 105 2.85 -7.28 -25.40
N ILE A 106 2.57 -7.61 -26.66
CA ILE A 106 3.30 -8.63 -27.44
C ILE A 106 4.55 -8.03 -28.15
N ASP A 107 5.01 -6.85 -27.76
CA ASP A 107 6.16 -6.20 -28.42
C ASP A 107 7.50 -6.78 -27.92
N ALA A 108 8.15 -7.57 -28.79
CA ALA A 108 9.44 -8.21 -28.53
C ALA A 108 10.60 -7.23 -28.29
N GLY A 109 10.43 -5.94 -28.57
CA GLY A 109 11.43 -4.90 -28.32
C GLY A 109 11.36 -4.29 -26.91
N ILE A 110 10.34 -4.59 -26.11
CA ILE A 110 10.14 -3.98 -24.79
C ILE A 110 10.90 -4.77 -23.72
N ASP A 111 11.88 -4.12 -23.10
CA ASP A 111 12.52 -4.62 -21.88
C ASP A 111 11.62 -4.34 -20.67
N ALA A 112 11.03 -5.40 -20.12
CA ALA A 112 10.17 -5.33 -18.94
C ALA A 112 10.89 -4.69 -17.74
N GLY A 113 12.22 -4.80 -17.65
CA GLY A 113 13.02 -4.18 -16.58
C GLY A 113 13.06 -2.64 -16.62
N GLN A 114 12.69 -2.04 -17.76
CA GLN A 114 12.63 -0.57 -17.94
C GLN A 114 11.23 -0.01 -17.69
N ILE A 115 10.21 -0.88 -17.64
CA ILE A 115 8.84 -0.48 -17.38
C ILE A 115 8.57 -0.49 -15.87
N ALA A 116 7.92 0.56 -15.38
CA ALA A 116 7.54 0.66 -13.98
C ALA A 116 6.63 -0.51 -13.58
N GLY A 117 6.88 -1.05 -12.38
CA GLY A 117 6.04 -2.10 -11.81
C GLY A 117 4.60 -1.63 -11.57
N TYR A 118 3.65 -2.54 -11.74
CA TYR A 118 2.27 -2.33 -11.32
C TYR A 118 2.18 -2.05 -9.81
N SER A 119 1.30 -1.15 -9.42
CA SER A 119 1.02 -0.79 -8.04
C SER A 119 -0.47 -0.56 -7.87
N GLN A 120 -1.06 -1.22 -6.88
CA GLN A 120 -2.48 -1.04 -6.50
C GLN A 120 -2.76 0.38 -5.97
N PHE A 121 -1.72 1.11 -5.53
CA PHE A 121 -1.83 2.50 -5.06
C PHE A 121 -1.74 3.55 -6.17
N ASN A 122 -1.55 3.14 -7.42
CA ASN A 122 -1.50 4.05 -8.56
C ASN A 122 -2.86 4.15 -9.27
N THR A 123 -2.91 5.05 -10.24
CA THR A 123 -4.06 5.30 -11.11
C THR A 123 -3.55 5.27 -12.54
N TYR A 124 -4.30 4.61 -13.40
CA TYR A 124 -3.89 4.26 -14.76
C TYR A 124 -4.92 4.77 -15.75
N TYR A 125 -4.42 5.23 -16.90
CA TYR A 125 -5.19 5.73 -18.02
C TYR A 125 -4.94 4.86 -19.26
N PRO A 126 -5.88 4.81 -20.22
CA PRO A 126 -5.69 4.08 -21.47
C PRO A 126 -4.37 4.42 -22.16
N GLY A 127 -3.59 3.39 -22.51
CA GLY A 127 -2.26 3.50 -23.11
C GLY A 127 -1.09 3.39 -22.13
N ASP A 128 -1.33 3.55 -20.81
CA ASP A 128 -0.28 3.35 -19.80
C ASP A 128 0.27 1.91 -19.85
N LYS A 129 1.58 1.76 -19.62
CA LYS A 129 2.26 0.46 -19.60
C LYS A 129 2.81 0.15 -18.22
N VAL A 130 2.57 -1.06 -17.73
CA VAL A 130 3.05 -1.54 -16.44
C VAL A 130 3.67 -2.92 -16.55
N ASN A 131 4.70 -3.19 -15.77
CA ASN A 131 5.24 -4.53 -15.59
C ASN A 131 4.52 -5.20 -14.40
N CYS A 132 3.88 -6.34 -14.64
CA CYS A 132 3.32 -7.18 -13.60
C CYS A 132 3.92 -8.59 -13.73
N ASN A 133 4.68 -9.02 -12.73
CA ASN A 133 5.33 -10.34 -12.68
C ASN A 133 6.21 -10.66 -13.91
N GLY A 134 6.87 -9.67 -14.49
CA GLY A 134 7.77 -9.84 -15.64
C GLY A 134 7.08 -9.72 -17.01
N VAL A 135 5.76 -9.55 -17.02
CA VAL A 135 4.96 -9.35 -18.25
C VAL A 135 4.50 -7.89 -18.31
N VAL A 136 4.58 -7.29 -19.50
CA VAL A 136 4.16 -5.90 -19.72
C VAL A 136 2.69 -5.87 -20.15
N TYR A 137 1.89 -5.09 -19.45
CA TYR A 137 0.48 -4.85 -19.78
C TYR A 137 0.26 -3.43 -20.25
N THR A 138 -0.64 -3.26 -21.22
CA THR A 138 -1.16 -1.96 -21.64
C THR A 138 -2.55 -1.76 -21.04
N CYS A 139 -2.77 -0.61 -20.41
CA CYS A 139 -4.06 -0.21 -19.86
C CYS A 139 -5.03 0.09 -21.01
N LEU A 140 -6.22 -0.49 -20.97
CA LEU A 140 -7.27 -0.29 -21.98
C LEU A 140 -8.36 0.69 -21.51
N ALA A 141 -8.65 0.68 -20.21
CA ALA A 141 -9.66 1.52 -19.56
C ALA A 141 -9.12 2.11 -18.26
N GLU A 142 -9.60 3.30 -17.89
CA GLU A 142 -9.15 3.98 -16.68
C GLU A 142 -9.47 3.15 -15.42
N ASN A 143 -8.49 3.00 -14.54
CA ASN A 143 -8.63 2.23 -13.30
C ASN A 143 -7.60 2.63 -12.25
N GLY A 144 -7.75 2.11 -11.03
CA GLY A 144 -6.82 2.29 -9.92
C GLY A 144 -7.43 2.99 -8.71
N CYS A 145 -6.57 3.35 -7.76
CA CYS A 145 -7.00 3.75 -6.42
C CYS A 145 -7.89 4.99 -6.38
N LYS A 146 -7.67 5.98 -7.25
CA LYS A 146 -8.45 7.23 -7.29
C LYS A 146 -9.84 7.07 -7.89
N PHE A 147 -10.04 6.02 -8.69
CA PHE A 147 -11.33 5.70 -9.30
C PHE A 147 -12.15 4.72 -8.46
N ASP A 148 -11.64 4.31 -7.29
CA ASP A 148 -12.22 3.22 -6.51
C ASP A 148 -12.41 1.95 -7.37
N ASP A 149 -11.48 1.69 -8.28
CA ASP A 149 -11.59 0.56 -9.22
C ASP A 149 -10.22 -0.08 -9.43
N ILE A 150 -9.73 -0.80 -8.42
CA ILE A 150 -8.40 -1.42 -8.48
C ILE A 150 -8.48 -2.69 -9.34
N ARG A 151 -7.84 -2.66 -10.51
CA ARG A 151 -7.77 -3.79 -11.45
C ARG A 151 -6.35 -4.30 -11.53
N ILE A 152 -6.09 -5.47 -10.96
CA ILE A 152 -4.77 -6.11 -11.03
C ILE A 152 -4.69 -6.89 -12.35
N PRO A 153 -3.64 -6.70 -13.18
CA PRO A 153 -3.47 -7.50 -14.38
C PRO A 153 -3.55 -9.01 -14.11
N MET A 154 -4.27 -9.75 -14.96
CA MET A 154 -4.55 -11.19 -14.86
C MET A 154 -5.41 -11.65 -13.68
N VAL A 155 -5.87 -10.77 -12.81
CA VAL A 155 -6.68 -11.16 -11.65
C VAL A 155 -8.14 -10.87 -11.93
N GLY A 156 -8.91 -11.94 -12.18
CA GLY A 156 -10.37 -11.94 -12.21
C GLY A 156 -10.95 -12.49 -10.90
N GLY A 157 -12.20 -12.14 -10.61
CA GLY A 157 -12.94 -12.69 -9.47
C GLY A 157 -14.31 -13.23 -9.88
N TRP A 158 -14.93 -12.55 -10.84
CA TRP A 158 -16.29 -12.74 -11.28
C TRP A 158 -16.32 -13.16 -12.76
N SER A 159 -17.25 -14.05 -13.10
CA SER A 159 -17.57 -14.43 -14.47
C SER A 159 -18.97 -13.95 -14.84
N GLU A 160 -19.15 -13.48 -16.07
CA GLU A 160 -20.45 -13.05 -16.58
C GLU A 160 -21.34 -14.28 -16.81
N ALA A 161 -22.56 -14.27 -16.24
CA ALA A 161 -23.58 -15.28 -16.47
C ALA A 161 -24.28 -15.04 -17.80
N ALA A 162 -24.66 -16.12 -18.49
CA ALA A 162 -25.54 -16.00 -19.64
C ALA A 162 -26.95 -15.60 -19.18
N THR A 163 -27.50 -14.56 -19.81
CA THR A 163 -28.85 -14.05 -19.53
C THR A 163 -29.69 -14.04 -20.80
N GLU A 164 -30.96 -14.39 -20.70
CA GLU A 164 -31.92 -14.29 -21.80
C GLU A 164 -33.23 -13.64 -21.36
N ARG A 165 -33.98 -13.05 -22.29
CA ARG A 165 -35.29 -12.50 -21.96
C ARG A 165 -36.26 -13.62 -21.60
N TRP A 166 -37.03 -13.43 -20.54
CA TRP A 166 -38.03 -14.40 -20.13
C TRP A 166 -39.05 -14.66 -21.25
N GLN A 167 -39.35 -15.94 -21.46
CA GLN A 167 -40.35 -16.45 -22.38
C GLN A 167 -41.09 -17.60 -21.68
N PRO A 168 -42.34 -17.91 -22.07
CA PRO A 168 -43.09 -18.97 -21.42
C PRO A 168 -42.64 -20.38 -21.88
N VAL A 169 -41.39 -20.74 -21.58
CA VAL A 169 -40.73 -22.00 -21.95
C VAL A 169 -40.16 -22.69 -20.71
N GLU A 170 -39.86 -23.99 -20.83
CA GLU A 170 -39.20 -24.71 -19.74
C GLU A 170 -37.77 -24.19 -19.53
N TYR A 171 -37.42 -23.94 -18.26
CA TYR A 171 -36.09 -23.50 -17.85
C TYR A 171 -35.47 -24.52 -16.90
N PRO A 172 -34.15 -24.80 -17.02
CA PRO A 172 -33.45 -25.52 -15.99
C PRO A 172 -33.31 -24.69 -14.71
N LEU A 173 -33.08 -25.37 -13.59
CA LEU A 173 -32.80 -24.73 -12.31
C LEU A 173 -31.59 -23.79 -12.43
N TRP A 174 -31.65 -22.64 -11.76
CA TRP A 174 -30.65 -21.57 -11.75
C TRP A 174 -30.53 -20.73 -13.03
N THR A 175 -31.34 -21.00 -14.06
CA THR A 175 -31.35 -20.14 -15.25
C THR A 175 -31.67 -18.70 -14.87
N VAL A 176 -30.89 -17.79 -15.45
CA VAL A 176 -31.05 -16.35 -15.27
C VAL A 176 -31.83 -15.76 -16.44
N VAL A 177 -32.90 -15.04 -16.13
CA VAL A 177 -33.76 -14.37 -17.10
C VAL A 177 -33.89 -12.88 -16.82
N GLU A 178 -34.02 -12.09 -17.88
CA GLU A 178 -34.38 -10.68 -17.83
C GLU A 178 -35.90 -10.53 -17.99
N PHE A 179 -36.55 -9.82 -17.06
CA PHE A 179 -37.97 -9.50 -17.11
C PHE A 179 -38.23 -8.12 -16.50
N GLU A 180 -38.91 -7.23 -17.24
CA GLU A 180 -39.23 -5.86 -16.81
C GLU A 180 -38.02 -5.08 -16.24
N ASP A 181 -36.90 -5.07 -16.97
CA ASP A 181 -35.65 -4.38 -16.61
C ASP A 181 -34.97 -4.89 -15.31
N ALA A 182 -35.36 -6.07 -14.82
CA ALA A 182 -34.73 -6.76 -13.69
C ALA A 182 -34.30 -8.19 -14.07
N PHE A 183 -33.39 -8.76 -13.28
CA PHE A 183 -32.90 -10.12 -13.48
C PHE A 183 -33.43 -11.06 -12.39
N TYR A 184 -33.78 -12.27 -12.79
CA TYR A 184 -34.32 -13.30 -11.91
C TYR A 184 -33.60 -14.62 -12.17
N THR A 185 -33.41 -15.43 -11.14
CA THR A 185 -32.94 -16.80 -11.26
C THR A 185 -34.00 -17.80 -10.79
N LEU A 186 -34.10 -18.95 -11.46
CA LEU A 186 -35.04 -19.99 -11.05
C LEU A 186 -34.51 -20.74 -9.82
N MET A 187 -35.15 -20.56 -8.67
CA MET A 187 -34.69 -21.08 -7.37
C MET A 187 -35.23 -22.48 -7.06
N THR A 188 -36.35 -22.87 -7.66
CA THR A 188 -36.98 -24.19 -7.42
C THR A 188 -37.80 -24.65 -8.62
N LEU A 189 -37.85 -25.96 -8.82
CA LEU A 189 -38.73 -26.62 -9.80
C LEU A 189 -40.04 -27.11 -9.15
N GLU A 190 -40.14 -27.08 -7.82
CA GLU A 190 -41.35 -27.48 -7.12
C GLU A 190 -42.46 -26.44 -7.34
N GLY A 191 -43.53 -26.84 -8.02
CA GLY A 191 -44.64 -25.94 -8.36
C GLY A 191 -44.34 -24.97 -9.51
N PHE A 192 -43.22 -25.14 -10.21
CA PHE A 192 -42.85 -24.29 -11.34
C PHE A 192 -43.81 -24.49 -12.52
N ASP A 193 -44.44 -23.41 -12.94
CA ASP A 193 -45.25 -23.30 -14.16
C ASP A 193 -44.59 -22.28 -15.09
N ASN A 194 -44.17 -22.74 -16.27
CA ASN A 194 -43.47 -21.91 -17.25
C ASN A 194 -44.37 -20.82 -17.86
N ASN A 195 -45.68 -20.85 -17.66
CA ASN A 195 -46.58 -19.80 -18.16
C ASN A 195 -46.76 -18.64 -17.17
N ILE A 196 -46.21 -18.74 -15.96
CA ILE A 196 -46.29 -17.70 -14.93
C ILE A 196 -44.98 -16.92 -14.92
N ASP A 197 -45.08 -15.60 -15.03
CA ASP A 197 -43.93 -14.70 -15.05
C ASP A 197 -43.17 -14.65 -13.70
N PRO A 198 -41.90 -14.18 -13.71
CA PRO A 198 -41.08 -14.12 -12.51
C PRO A 198 -41.58 -13.19 -11.39
N LEU A 199 -42.45 -12.22 -11.69
CA LEU A 199 -43.03 -11.34 -10.66
C LEU A 199 -44.17 -12.00 -9.90
N THR A 200 -44.89 -12.91 -10.57
CA THR A 200 -46.07 -13.58 -10.02
C THR A 200 -45.73 -14.93 -9.40
N SER A 201 -44.69 -15.59 -9.89
CA SER A 201 -44.27 -16.92 -9.42
C SER A 201 -43.26 -16.84 -8.28
N ASP A 202 -43.54 -17.55 -7.19
CA ASP A 202 -42.64 -17.68 -6.03
C ASP A 202 -41.41 -18.57 -6.32
N CYS A 203 -41.35 -19.20 -7.50
CA CYS A 203 -40.22 -20.06 -7.89
C CYS A 203 -38.97 -19.26 -8.29
N TRP A 204 -39.14 -17.97 -8.62
CA TRP A 204 -38.06 -17.09 -9.08
C TRP A 204 -37.53 -16.21 -7.94
N GLY A 205 -36.21 -16.08 -7.87
CA GLY A 205 -35.52 -15.16 -6.98
C GLY A 205 -35.01 -13.96 -7.76
N ALA A 206 -35.35 -12.75 -7.34
CA ALA A 206 -34.77 -11.53 -7.90
C ALA A 206 -33.28 -11.45 -7.56
N ILE A 207 -32.44 -11.13 -8.54
CA ILE A 207 -31.00 -10.99 -8.39
C ILE A 207 -30.70 -9.56 -7.95
N ALA A 208 -29.98 -9.42 -6.83
CA ALA A 208 -29.64 -8.12 -6.27
C ALA A 208 -28.47 -7.45 -7.01
N ASP A 209 -28.40 -6.13 -6.92
CA ASP A 209 -27.23 -5.38 -7.37
C ASP A 209 -25.98 -5.72 -6.53
N TYR A 210 -24.82 -5.73 -7.18
CA TYR A 210 -23.54 -5.87 -6.51
C TYR A 210 -23.32 -4.73 -5.52
N ASP A 211 -23.06 -5.10 -4.25
CA ASP A 211 -22.68 -4.20 -3.17
C ASP A 211 -21.17 -4.33 -2.91
N ALA A 212 -20.44 -3.21 -2.98
CA ALA A 212 -19.01 -3.15 -2.72
C ALA A 212 -18.66 -3.29 -1.22
N GLU A 213 -19.61 -2.99 -0.34
CA GLU A 213 -19.44 -3.08 1.11
C GLU A 213 -19.78 -4.48 1.64
N TYR A 214 -20.57 -5.26 0.90
CA TYR A 214 -20.86 -6.65 1.23
C TYR A 214 -19.63 -7.54 1.04
N ASN A 215 -19.41 -8.49 1.95
CA ASN A 215 -18.20 -9.30 2.02
C ASN A 215 -18.45 -10.80 2.29
N ASP A 216 -19.70 -11.24 2.15
CA ASP A 216 -20.10 -12.61 2.44
C ASP A 216 -20.75 -13.24 1.19
N TYR A 217 -20.20 -12.96 0.00
CA TYR A 217 -20.63 -13.62 -1.25
C TYR A 217 -20.20 -15.09 -1.21
N GLU A 218 -21.13 -16.01 -1.47
CA GLU A 218 -20.83 -17.43 -1.50
C GLU A 218 -20.04 -17.79 -2.77
N LEU A 219 -18.95 -18.56 -2.64
CA LEU A 219 -18.24 -19.09 -3.79
C LEU A 219 -19.05 -20.22 -4.46
N SER A 220 -19.99 -19.82 -5.32
CA SER A 220 -20.95 -20.68 -5.99
C SER A 220 -21.24 -20.17 -7.40
N GLU A 221 -21.45 -21.08 -8.36
CA GLU A 221 -21.90 -20.75 -9.72
C GLU A 221 -23.33 -20.19 -9.78
N HIS A 222 -24.03 -20.18 -8.63
CA HIS A 222 -25.41 -19.72 -8.47
C HIS A 222 -25.55 -18.52 -7.53
N GLU A 223 -24.43 -17.99 -7.02
CA GLU A 223 -24.42 -16.70 -6.30
C GLU A 223 -24.39 -15.57 -7.33
N TYR A 224 -25.56 -15.08 -7.70
CA TYR A 224 -25.68 -14.08 -8.75
C TYR A 224 -25.75 -12.66 -8.21
N VAL A 225 -25.10 -11.73 -8.90
CA VAL A 225 -25.22 -10.28 -8.69
C VAL A 225 -25.38 -9.54 -10.00
N VAL A 226 -26.11 -8.42 -9.98
CA VAL A 226 -26.21 -7.50 -11.11
C VAL A 226 -25.14 -6.42 -10.99
N PHE A 227 -24.34 -6.23 -12.03
CA PHE A 227 -23.36 -5.14 -12.11
C PHE A 227 -23.39 -4.52 -13.50
N ASP A 228 -23.65 -3.21 -13.57
CA ASP A 228 -23.69 -2.45 -14.82
C ASP A 228 -24.61 -3.09 -15.89
N GLY A 229 -25.79 -3.55 -15.44
CA GLY A 229 -26.81 -4.16 -16.29
C GLY A 229 -26.49 -5.58 -16.79
N ARG A 230 -25.50 -6.25 -16.21
CA ARG A 230 -25.17 -7.66 -16.51
C ARG A 230 -25.09 -8.49 -15.25
N VAL A 231 -25.29 -9.80 -15.38
CA VAL A 231 -25.28 -10.72 -14.23
C VAL A 231 -23.93 -11.41 -14.14
N PHE A 232 -23.40 -11.52 -12.92
CA PHE A 232 -22.12 -12.16 -12.62
C PHE A 232 -22.27 -13.18 -11.49
N TYR A 233 -21.37 -14.16 -11.47
CA TYR A 233 -21.18 -15.09 -10.35
C TYR A 233 -19.68 -15.20 -10.01
N PRO A 234 -19.32 -15.52 -8.76
CA PRO A 234 -17.93 -15.63 -8.35
C PRO A 234 -17.30 -16.93 -8.87
N GLU A 235 -16.16 -16.80 -9.57
CA GLU A 235 -15.35 -17.94 -10.04
C GLU A 235 -14.24 -18.29 -9.04
N THR A 236 -13.84 -17.31 -8.24
CA THR A 236 -12.84 -17.44 -7.17
C THR A 236 -13.34 -16.71 -5.94
N ASP A 237 -12.62 -16.80 -4.81
CA ASP A 237 -12.97 -15.97 -3.65
C ASP A 237 -12.81 -14.48 -3.98
N VAL A 238 -13.94 -13.78 -3.97
CA VAL A 238 -14.10 -12.36 -4.29
C VAL A 238 -14.15 -11.48 -3.05
N ASN A 239 -14.28 -12.10 -1.87
CA ASN A 239 -14.37 -11.39 -0.61
C ASN A 239 -12.98 -10.96 -0.15
N ALA A 240 -12.93 -9.87 0.62
CA ALA A 240 -11.70 -9.47 1.27
C ALA A 240 -11.47 -10.35 2.52
N ASP A 241 -10.23 -10.75 2.70
CA ASP A 241 -9.80 -11.43 3.93
C ASP A 241 -9.95 -10.47 5.12
N THR A 242 -10.50 -10.96 6.23
CA THR A 242 -10.54 -10.20 7.48
C THR A 242 -9.18 -10.32 8.18
N PRO A 243 -8.39 -9.23 8.28
CA PRO A 243 -7.06 -9.29 8.89
C PRO A 243 -7.13 -9.60 10.39
N GLN A 244 -6.28 -10.52 10.85
CA GLN A 244 -6.18 -10.89 12.25
C GLN A 244 -4.74 -10.77 12.77
N ALA A 245 -4.57 -10.04 13.88
CA ALA A 245 -3.30 -9.99 14.61
C ALA A 245 -2.94 -11.37 15.18
N GLY A 246 -1.69 -11.80 14.97
CA GLY A 246 -1.20 -13.13 15.31
C GLY A 246 -1.44 -14.20 14.25
N TRP A 247 -2.24 -13.92 13.21
CA TRP A 247 -2.48 -14.86 12.10
C TRP A 247 -1.97 -14.31 10.77
N ASN A 248 -2.56 -13.22 10.26
CA ASN A 248 -2.06 -12.53 9.06
C ASN A 248 -1.04 -11.45 9.42
N LEU A 249 -1.18 -10.84 10.60
CA LEU A 249 -0.45 -9.65 11.00
C LEU A 249 0.42 -9.90 12.22
N SER A 250 1.63 -9.34 12.23
CA SER A 250 2.54 -9.33 13.38
C SER A 250 2.95 -7.89 13.70
N PRO A 251 2.83 -7.41 14.95
CA PRO A 251 3.32 -6.08 15.32
C PRO A 251 4.81 -5.93 15.01
N HIS A 252 5.15 -5.04 14.07
CA HIS A 252 6.53 -4.83 13.65
C HIS A 252 6.67 -3.48 12.94
N ASP A 253 7.50 -2.60 13.49
CA ASP A 253 7.82 -1.30 12.91
C ASP A 253 9.10 -1.42 12.05
N PRO A 254 9.02 -1.31 10.70
CA PRO A 254 10.18 -1.47 9.81
C PRO A 254 11.09 -0.25 9.78
N ARG A 255 10.68 0.86 10.41
CA ARG A 255 11.40 2.14 10.35
C ARG A 255 12.68 2.05 11.17
N ASN A 256 13.79 2.55 10.62
CA ASN A 256 15.05 2.60 11.34
C ASN A 256 14.91 3.35 12.67
N TYR A 257 15.27 2.68 13.77
CA TYR A 257 15.10 3.18 15.12
C TYR A 257 15.85 4.50 15.38
N ASN A 258 17.09 4.63 14.86
CA ASN A 258 17.89 5.84 15.04
C ASN A 258 17.31 7.02 14.26
N LEU A 259 16.89 6.80 13.01
CA LEU A 259 16.20 7.83 12.22
C LEU A 259 14.94 8.30 12.93
N LYS A 260 14.12 7.37 13.43
CA LYS A 260 12.91 7.67 14.19
C LYS A 260 13.22 8.53 15.42
N LYS A 261 14.17 8.09 16.25
CA LYS A 261 14.59 8.78 17.48
C LYS A 261 15.10 10.20 17.22
N HIS A 262 15.97 10.38 16.22
CA HIS A 262 16.58 11.67 15.95
C HIS A 262 15.63 12.60 15.21
N MET A 263 14.85 12.12 14.24
CA MET A 263 13.85 12.95 13.58
C MET A 263 12.77 13.44 14.54
N VAL A 264 12.24 12.61 15.44
CA VAL A 264 11.19 13.08 16.36
C VAL A 264 11.71 14.21 17.26
N ARG A 265 12.98 14.16 17.69
CA ARG A 265 13.63 15.22 18.48
C ARG A 265 13.80 16.51 17.68
N LEU A 266 14.26 16.40 16.43
CA LEU A 266 14.42 17.54 15.52
C LEU A 266 13.06 18.18 15.18
N ALA A 267 12.06 17.38 14.81
CA ALA A 267 10.71 17.85 14.50
C ALA A 267 10.07 18.52 15.73
N LEU A 268 10.23 17.94 16.92
CA LEU A 268 9.75 18.54 18.17
C LEU A 268 10.42 19.88 18.50
N TYR A 269 11.69 20.06 18.14
CA TYR A 269 12.38 21.34 18.28
C TYR A 269 11.81 22.37 17.31
N GLU A 270 11.67 22.02 16.02
CA GLU A 270 11.10 22.92 15.00
C GLU A 270 9.64 23.29 15.33
N LEU A 271 8.82 22.34 15.81
CA LEU A 271 7.47 22.62 16.32
C LEU A 271 7.49 23.68 17.42
N THR A 272 8.36 23.53 18.42
CA THR A 272 8.45 24.46 19.55
C THR A 272 8.90 25.84 19.11
N LYS A 273 9.89 25.90 18.23
CA LYS A 273 10.44 27.13 17.66
C LYS A 273 9.41 27.91 16.84
N LEU A 274 8.52 27.23 16.10
CA LEU A 274 7.44 27.87 15.35
C LEU A 274 6.42 28.58 16.24
N ILE A 275 6.24 28.13 17.49
CA ILE A 275 5.18 28.61 18.38
C ILE A 275 5.72 29.59 19.42
N ALA A 276 6.89 29.28 19.97
CA ALA A 276 7.52 30.00 21.06
C ALA A 276 9.04 30.08 20.82
N PRO A 277 9.48 30.85 19.81
CA PRO A 277 10.90 30.91 19.41
C PRO A 277 11.81 31.38 20.56
N ASN A 278 11.31 32.22 21.45
CA ASN A 278 12.07 32.77 22.57
C ASN A 278 11.99 31.91 23.86
N ASN A 279 11.24 30.81 23.85
CA ASN A 279 11.00 30.00 25.05
C ASN A 279 11.06 28.50 24.75
N VAL A 280 12.15 28.07 24.10
CA VAL A 280 12.44 26.65 23.90
C VAL A 280 13.11 26.10 25.17
N SER A 281 12.56 25.02 25.73
CA SER A 281 13.12 24.41 26.95
C SER A 281 14.57 23.94 26.75
N VAL A 282 15.38 24.01 27.80
CA VAL A 282 16.79 23.55 27.78
C VAL A 282 16.89 22.07 27.39
N VAL A 283 15.92 21.25 27.83
CA VAL A 283 15.85 19.83 27.46
C VAL A 283 15.70 19.67 25.94
N ARG A 284 14.82 20.47 25.32
CA ARG A 284 14.59 20.42 23.86
C ARG A 284 15.78 20.93 23.05
N MET A 285 16.46 21.97 23.53
CA MET A 285 17.72 22.45 22.94
C MET A 285 18.78 21.35 22.96
N ARG A 286 18.94 20.67 24.10
CA ARG A 286 19.91 19.57 24.25
C ARG A 286 19.58 18.37 23.35
N ASP A 287 18.30 17.98 23.26
CA ASP A 287 17.86 16.90 22.36
C ASP A 287 18.15 17.22 20.88
N TYR A 288 18.02 18.49 20.49
CA TYR A 288 18.38 18.99 19.18
C TYR A 288 19.90 18.92 18.95
N GLU A 289 20.70 19.46 19.86
CA GLU A 289 22.18 19.44 19.80
C GLU A 289 22.73 18.01 19.74
N ASP A 290 22.21 17.10 20.57
CA ASP A 290 22.59 15.68 20.57
C ASP A 290 22.26 15.01 19.24
N SER A 291 21.12 15.36 18.63
CA SER A 291 20.72 14.84 17.31
C SER A 291 21.58 15.40 16.18
N MET A 292 21.91 16.70 16.20
CA MET A 292 22.81 17.31 15.22
C MET A 292 24.23 16.74 15.33
N LYS A 293 24.71 16.48 16.55
CA LYS A 293 26.00 15.81 16.77
C LYS A 293 25.98 14.39 16.22
N TRP A 294 24.93 13.62 16.47
CA TRP A 294 24.78 12.28 15.92
C TRP A 294 24.79 12.28 14.38
N LEU A 295 24.08 13.22 13.75
CA LEU A 295 24.11 13.39 12.30
C LEU A 295 25.52 13.71 11.78
N ASN A 296 26.25 14.60 12.45
CA ASN A 296 27.62 14.95 12.08
C ASN A 296 28.59 13.77 12.21
N ASP A 297 28.50 13.03 13.32
CA ASP A 297 29.36 11.85 13.55
C ASP A 297 29.01 10.70 12.58
N ALA A 298 27.73 10.51 12.24
CA ALA A 298 27.31 9.56 11.21
C ALA A 298 27.80 9.96 9.82
N ALA A 299 27.65 11.24 9.44
CA ALA A 299 28.12 11.76 8.16
C ALA A 299 29.64 11.53 7.97
N LYS A 300 30.41 11.71 9.05
CA LYS A 300 31.87 11.46 9.09
C LYS A 300 32.26 10.00 9.33
N LEU A 301 31.30 9.08 9.26
CA LEU A 301 31.51 7.63 9.42
C LEU A 301 32.12 7.21 10.77
N ARG A 302 31.95 8.03 11.81
CA ARG A 302 32.46 7.76 13.17
C ARG A 302 31.56 6.81 13.96
N LEU A 303 30.32 6.65 13.52
CA LEU A 303 29.36 5.70 14.09
C LEU A 303 28.57 5.02 12.97
N ASN A 304 27.96 3.88 13.30
CA ASN A 304 27.07 3.17 12.38
C ASN A 304 25.60 3.55 12.65
N PRO A 305 24.92 4.29 11.76
CA PRO A 305 23.52 4.66 11.94
C PRO A 305 22.54 3.50 11.67
N GLN A 306 23.04 2.33 11.24
CA GLN A 306 22.26 1.18 10.76
C GLN A 306 21.44 1.49 9.50
N ILE A 307 21.96 2.39 8.66
CA ILE A 307 21.39 2.74 7.37
C ILE A 307 22.29 2.12 6.28
N PRO A 308 21.74 1.49 5.23
CA PRO A 308 22.53 1.00 4.12
C PRO A 308 23.43 2.09 3.51
N ARG A 309 24.67 1.73 3.19
CA ARG A 309 25.62 2.62 2.50
C ARG A 309 25.28 2.73 1.02
N LYS A 310 25.50 3.91 0.44
CA LYS A 310 25.50 4.04 -1.02
C LYS A 310 26.65 3.21 -1.60
N LEU A 311 26.39 2.55 -2.71
CA LEU A 311 27.37 1.74 -3.43
C LEU A 311 27.84 2.47 -4.70
N ASP A 312 29.12 2.32 -5.03
CA ASP A 312 29.71 2.77 -6.29
C ASP A 312 29.41 1.78 -7.44
N GLU A 313 29.89 2.11 -8.65
CA GLU A 313 29.74 1.26 -9.85
C GLU A 313 30.35 -0.15 -9.69
N THR A 314 31.28 -0.31 -8.74
CA THR A 314 31.91 -1.60 -8.40
C THR A 314 31.20 -2.36 -7.28
N LYS A 315 30.02 -1.88 -6.84
CA LYS A 315 29.24 -2.38 -5.71
C LYS A 315 29.96 -2.29 -4.36
N LYS A 316 30.91 -1.37 -4.22
CA LYS A 316 31.60 -1.08 -2.95
C LYS A 316 31.00 0.17 -2.29
N PRO A 317 30.98 0.28 -0.96
CA PRO A 317 30.51 1.48 -0.29
C PRO A 317 31.27 2.72 -0.76
N VAL A 318 30.54 3.79 -1.11
CA VAL A 318 31.14 5.07 -1.47
C VAL A 318 31.99 5.55 -0.30
N THR A 319 33.31 5.57 -0.50
CA THR A 319 34.26 6.19 0.44
C THR A 319 34.37 7.66 0.10
N ASP A 320 34.17 8.51 1.10
CA ASP A 320 34.44 9.94 1.04
C ASP A 320 35.83 10.20 0.39
N TRP A 321 35.90 11.13 -0.56
CA TRP A 321 37.12 11.46 -1.28
C TRP A 321 38.26 11.90 -0.34
N GLN A 322 37.94 12.37 0.87
CA GLN A 322 38.92 12.77 1.89
C GLN A 322 39.58 11.58 2.61
N LEU A 323 39.04 10.37 2.51
CA LEU A 323 39.62 9.14 3.07
C LEU A 323 40.41 8.31 2.04
N ALA A 324 40.52 8.80 0.80
CA ALA A 324 41.33 8.18 -0.26
C ALA A 324 42.85 8.14 0.02
N THR A 325 43.32 8.60 1.18
CA THR A 325 44.75 8.73 1.49
C THR A 325 45.34 7.68 2.42
N PHE A 326 44.56 6.74 2.99
CA PHE A 326 45.15 5.64 3.78
C PHE A 326 44.48 4.29 3.47
N GLN A 327 45.19 3.49 2.65
CA GLN A 327 44.99 2.06 2.39
C GLN A 327 43.55 1.60 2.10
N THR A 328 43.21 1.54 0.82
CA THR A 328 41.97 0.98 0.27
C THR A 328 41.83 -0.54 0.39
N GLU A 329 42.85 -1.25 0.87
CA GLU A 329 42.80 -2.71 1.11
C GLU A 329 43.54 -3.06 2.41
N TYR A 330 42.79 -3.44 3.45
CA TYR A 330 43.34 -4.12 4.63
C TYR A 330 43.22 -5.64 4.41
N ASP A 331 44.35 -6.27 4.03
CA ASP A 331 44.50 -7.73 4.05
C ASP A 331 45.30 -8.12 5.32
N PRO A 332 44.67 -8.78 6.32
CA PRO A 332 45.35 -9.19 7.54
C PRO A 332 46.49 -10.20 7.32
N TYR A 333 46.60 -10.80 6.13
CA TYR A 333 47.69 -11.72 5.75
C TYR A 333 48.84 -11.03 4.97
N ARG A 334 48.75 -9.72 4.72
CA ARG A 334 49.79 -8.91 4.05
C ARG A 334 50.32 -7.76 4.91
N ASN A 335 50.45 -7.98 6.22
CA ASN A 335 51.02 -6.97 7.12
C ASN A 335 52.55 -6.81 6.88
N PRO A 336 53.05 -5.62 6.47
CA PRO A 336 54.49 -5.38 6.24
C PRO A 336 55.35 -5.40 7.52
N TRP A 337 54.74 -5.49 8.70
CA TRP A 337 55.41 -5.49 9.99
C TRP A 337 55.50 -6.87 10.66
N MET A 338 55.10 -7.93 9.94
CA MET A 338 55.45 -9.30 10.31
C MET A 338 56.56 -9.81 9.39
N VAL A 339 57.81 -9.64 9.86
CA VAL A 339 58.94 -10.52 9.53
C VAL A 339 59.05 -11.54 10.64
#